data_AF-A0A0B0MEQ0-F1
#
_entry.id   AF-A0A0B0MEQ0-F1
#
_cell.length_a   1.000
_cell.length_b   1.000
_cell.length_c   1.000
_cell.angle_alpha   90.00
_cell.angle_beta   90.00
_cell.angle_gamma   90.00
#
_symmetry.space_group_name_H-M   'P 1'
#
loop_
_entity.id
_entity.type
_entity.pdbx_description
1 polymer ?
#
loop_
_entity_poly.entity_id
_entity_poly.type
_entity_poly.pdbx_seq_one_letter_code
_entity_poly.pdbx_strand_id
1 'polypeptide(L)'
;MVDLHNVETFNADTIFKVGYLNELEKMLEKVLPHAMLKAKPNLESRIRALKRDWSIVYDMLSGKNNSGCGWDEHRQLVVAEDVVCNSYINS
;
A
#
# COMPACT_ATOMS: atom_id res chain seq x y z
N MET A 1 -18.48 -3.69 11.81
CA MET A 1 -17.13 -3.78 11.20
C MET A 1 -16.15 -3.27 12.24
N VAL A 2 -15.08 -4.01 12.55
CA VAL A 2 -14.09 -3.58 13.55
C VAL A 2 -13.27 -2.44 12.96
N ASP A 3 -13.22 -1.30 13.65
CA ASP A 3 -12.36 -0.18 13.26
C ASP A 3 -10.90 -0.47 13.62
N LEU A 4 -10.06 -0.59 12.60
CA LEU A 4 -8.65 -0.99 12.69
C LEU A 4 -7.69 0.22 12.79
N HIS A 5 -8.18 1.45 12.71
CA HIS A 5 -7.39 2.68 12.73
C HIS A 5 -7.18 3.20 14.16
N ASN A 6 -5.99 3.71 14.48
CA ASN A 6 -5.70 4.37 15.75
C ASN A 6 -5.97 5.88 15.65
N VAL A 7 -6.92 6.40 16.43
CA VAL A 7 -7.29 7.84 16.38
C VAL A 7 -6.33 8.73 17.18
N GLU A 8 -5.60 8.22 18.18
CA GLU A 8 -4.92 9.11 19.15
C GLU A 8 -3.55 8.66 19.73
N THR A 9 -2.90 7.63 19.19
CA THR A 9 -1.51 7.30 19.60
C THR A 9 -0.60 7.11 18.40
N PHE A 10 0.13 8.18 18.08
CA PHE A 10 1.17 8.21 17.05
C PHE A 10 2.37 7.35 17.48
N ASN A 11 2.29 6.06 17.21
CA ASN A 11 3.50 5.27 16.95
C ASN A 11 3.77 5.37 15.45
N ALA A 12 4.83 6.09 15.08
CA ALA A 12 5.13 6.49 13.69
C ALA A 12 5.22 5.32 12.68
N ASP A 13 5.37 4.08 13.14
CA ASP A 13 5.55 2.91 12.27
C ASP A 13 4.25 2.21 11.80
N THR A 14 3.12 2.43 12.49
CA THR A 14 1.84 1.82 12.08
C THR A 14 0.63 2.61 12.59
N ILE A 15 -0.09 3.21 11.64
CA ILE A 15 -1.42 3.82 11.79
C ILE A 15 -2.50 2.79 12.23
N PHE A 16 -2.15 1.50 12.28
CA PHE A 16 -3.04 0.40 12.67
C PHE A 16 -2.95 0.07 14.16
N LYS A 17 -4.10 -0.28 14.75
CA LYS A 17 -4.20 -0.78 16.13
C LYS A 17 -3.35 -2.05 16.34
N VAL A 18 -2.88 -2.25 17.58
CA VAL A 18 -2.23 -3.52 17.96
C VAL A 18 -3.17 -4.70 17.66
N GLY A 19 -2.61 -5.76 17.08
CA GLY A 19 -3.38 -6.95 16.70
C GLY A 19 -4.18 -6.83 15.39
N TYR A 20 -4.07 -5.74 14.62
CA TYR A 20 -4.81 -5.57 13.37
C TYR A 20 -4.62 -6.73 12.37
N LEU A 21 -3.43 -7.33 12.31
CA LEU A 21 -3.15 -8.48 11.44
C LEU A 21 -4.04 -9.69 11.76
N ASN A 22 -4.31 -9.93 13.05
CA ASN A 22 -5.17 -11.04 13.47
C ASN A 22 -6.63 -10.78 13.11
N GLU A 23 -7.06 -9.52 13.19
CA GLU A 23 -8.41 -9.16 12.78
C GLU A 23 -8.57 -9.22 11.26
N LEU A 24 -7.52 -8.81 10.51
CA LEU A 24 -7.46 -8.97 9.05
C LEU A 24 -7.50 -10.45 8.63
N GLU A 25 -6.77 -11.34 9.34
CA GLU A 25 -6.85 -12.80 9.12
C GLU A 25 -8.29 -13.29 9.26
N LYS A 26 -9.00 -12.93 10.34
CA LYS A 26 -10.40 -13.33 10.54
C LYS A 26 -11.34 -12.80 9.46
N MET A 27 -11.12 -11.56 9.00
CA MET A 27 -11.92 -10.97 7.92
C MET A 27 -11.68 -11.71 6.60
N LEU A 28 -10.42 -12.02 6.29
CA LEU A 28 -10.05 -12.72 5.07
C LEU A 28 -10.55 -14.18 5.07
N GLU A 29 -10.53 -14.88 6.21
CA GLU A 29 -11.10 -16.23 6.29
C GLU A 29 -12.60 -16.26 5.99
N LYS A 30 -13.33 -15.17 6.30
CA LYS A 30 -14.76 -15.06 5.96
C LYS A 30 -14.99 -14.78 4.48
N VAL A 31 -14.14 -13.99 3.85
CA VAL A 31 -14.28 -13.58 2.44
C VAL A 31 -13.71 -14.64 1.50
N LEU A 32 -12.60 -15.26 1.89
CA LEU A 32 -11.84 -16.26 1.14
C LEU A 32 -11.63 -17.49 2.02
N PRO A 33 -12.69 -18.25 2.33
CA PRO A 33 -12.57 -19.46 3.14
C PRO A 33 -11.61 -20.44 2.45
N HIS A 34 -10.77 -21.12 3.22
CA HIS A 34 -9.74 -22.05 2.76
C HIS A 34 -8.52 -21.44 2.06
N ALA A 35 -8.37 -20.10 2.03
CA ALA A 35 -7.14 -19.49 1.54
C ALA A 35 -5.93 -19.75 2.46
N MET A 36 -6.18 -20.22 3.70
CA MET A 36 -5.16 -20.58 4.70
C MET A 36 -4.15 -19.45 4.97
N LEU A 37 -4.57 -18.20 4.81
CA LEU A 37 -3.73 -17.02 5.01
C LEU A 37 -3.57 -16.76 6.51
N LYS A 38 -2.32 -16.71 7.00
CA LYS A 38 -2.02 -16.36 8.39
C LYS A 38 -1.56 -14.92 8.54
N ALA A 39 -1.91 -14.31 9.67
CA ALA A 39 -1.44 -13.00 10.10
C ALA A 39 0.08 -12.87 9.91
N LYS A 40 0.81 -13.91 10.32
CA LYS A 40 2.23 -14.10 10.03
C LYS A 40 2.48 -15.50 9.46
N PRO A 41 3.37 -15.64 8.45
CA PRO A 41 4.11 -14.57 7.78
C PRO A 41 3.34 -13.90 6.63
N ASN A 42 2.18 -14.45 6.23
CA ASN A 42 1.56 -14.13 4.93
C ASN A 42 1.03 -12.69 4.85
N LEU A 43 0.22 -12.25 5.81
CA LEU A 43 -0.38 -10.92 5.76
C LEU A 43 0.65 -9.83 6.07
N GLU A 44 1.56 -10.08 7.04
CA GLU A 44 2.65 -9.17 7.37
C GLU A 44 3.53 -8.86 6.15
N SER A 45 3.96 -9.88 5.40
CA SER A 45 4.83 -9.68 4.23
C SER A 45 4.10 -8.92 3.12
N ARG A 46 2.83 -9.23 2.87
CA ARG A 46 2.02 -8.55 1.86
C ARG A 46 1.79 -7.09 2.20
N ILE A 47 1.45 -6.77 3.44
CA ILE A 47 1.28 -5.37 3.88
C ILE A 47 2.60 -4.60 3.78
N ARG A 48 3.73 -5.24 4.13
CA ARG A 48 5.05 -4.62 3.96
C ARG A 48 5.35 -4.31 2.49
N ALA A 49 5.05 -5.24 1.58
CA ALA A 49 5.19 -5.02 0.14
C ALA A 49 4.27 -3.87 -0.34
N LEU A 50 2.99 -3.91 0.02
CA LEU A 50 2.00 -2.86 -0.29
C LEU A 50 2.45 -1.47 0.17
N LYS A 51 2.97 -1.34 1.40
CA LYS A 51 3.51 -0.06 1.90
C LYS A 51 4.69 0.44 1.06
N ARG A 52 5.58 -0.46 0.65
CA ARG A 52 6.75 -0.13 -0.17
C ARG A 52 6.32 0.34 -1.55
N ASP A 53 5.46 -0.43 -2.21
CA ASP A 53 4.96 -0.14 -3.56
C ASP A 53 4.15 1.16 -3.55
N TRP A 54 3.35 1.39 -2.51
CA TRP A 54 2.61 2.64 -2.35
C TRP A 54 3.54 3.85 -2.18
N SER A 55 4.64 3.73 -1.43
CA SER A 55 5.62 4.82 -1.32
C SER A 55 6.17 5.20 -2.70
N ILE A 56 6.47 4.21 -3.54
CA ILE A 56 6.96 4.44 -4.91
C ILE A 56 5.93 5.20 -5.74
N VAL A 57 4.67 4.75 -5.74
CA VAL A 57 3.58 5.42 -6.47
C VAL A 57 3.35 6.83 -5.93
N TYR A 58 3.39 7.01 -4.61
CA TYR A 58 3.23 8.31 -3.98
C TYR A 58 4.37 9.26 -4.37
N ASP A 59 5.61 8.79 -4.39
CA ASP A 59 6.77 9.58 -4.82
C ASP A 59 6.68 9.94 -6.31
N MET A 60 6.17 9.05 -7.16
CA MET A 60 5.88 9.35 -8.57
C MET A 60 4.80 10.42 -8.72
N LEU A 61 3.75 10.42 -7.89
CA LEU A 61 2.64 11.38 -8.02
C LEU A 61 2.89 12.72 -7.30
N SER A 62 3.63 12.70 -6.20
CA SER A 62 3.82 13.84 -5.29
C SER A 62 5.25 14.39 -5.30
N GLY A 63 6.14 13.81 -6.09
CA GLY A 63 7.54 14.18 -6.20
C GLY A 63 7.71 15.64 -6.57
N LYS A 64 8.35 16.40 -5.68
CA LYS A 64 8.37 17.88 -5.70
C LYS A 64 9.06 18.49 -6.93
N ASN A 65 9.81 17.71 -7.72
CA ASN A 65 10.55 18.20 -8.89
C ASN A 65 10.71 17.09 -9.96
N ASN A 66 9.90 17.09 -11.02
CA ASN A 66 10.13 16.31 -12.25
C ASN A 66 9.78 14.81 -12.25
N SER A 67 8.78 14.31 -11.50
CA SER A 67 8.37 12.92 -11.77
C SER A 67 7.77 12.75 -13.17
N GLY A 68 7.25 13.81 -13.79
CA GLY A 68 6.57 13.80 -15.10
C GLY A 68 5.43 12.77 -15.20
N CYS A 69 5.05 12.19 -14.07
CA CYS A 69 4.03 11.18 -13.89
C CYS A 69 2.78 11.89 -13.36
N GLY A 70 1.68 11.81 -14.11
CA GLY A 70 0.35 12.21 -13.69
C GLY A 70 -0.54 11.01 -13.44
N TRP A 71 -1.64 11.23 -12.72
CA TRP A 71 -2.71 10.25 -12.59
C TRP A 71 -3.79 10.51 -13.63
N ASP A 72 -4.15 9.50 -14.42
CA ASP A 72 -5.28 9.55 -15.35
C ASP A 72 -6.54 9.02 -14.65
N GLU A 73 -7.43 9.91 -14.27
CA GLU A 73 -8.68 9.58 -13.57
C GLU A 73 -9.65 8.75 -14.44
N HIS A 74 -9.59 8.86 -15.77
CA HIS A 74 -10.49 8.12 -16.65
C HIS A 74 -10.04 6.67 -16.80
N ARG A 75 -8.73 6.45 -16.86
CA ARG A 75 -8.12 5.13 -17.07
C ARG A 75 -7.67 4.47 -15.77
N GLN A 76 -7.69 5.21 -14.65
CA GLN A 76 -7.27 4.78 -13.33
C GLN A 76 -5.84 4.21 -13.33
N LEU A 77 -4.90 4.96 -13.95
CA LEU A 77 -3.49 4.57 -14.08
C LEU A 77 -2.54 5.77 -14.05
N VAL A 78 -1.27 5.51 -13.76
CA VAL A 78 -0.20 6.51 -13.83
C VAL A 78 0.25 6.67 -15.29
N VAL A 79 0.27 7.91 -15.78
CA VAL A 79 0.73 8.29 -17.12
C VAL A 79 1.99 9.12 -16.99
N ALA A 80 2.99 8.83 -17.81
CA ALA A 80 4.21 9.63 -17.88
C ALA A 80 4.71 9.69 -19.32
N GLU A 81 5.49 10.72 -19.66
CA GLU A 81 6.24 10.71 -20.91
C GLU A 81 7.32 9.63 -20.86
N ASP A 82 7.54 8.93 -21.99
CA ASP A 82 8.52 7.83 -22.08
C ASP A 82 9.91 8.24 -21.59
N VAL A 83 10.34 9.47 -21.90
CA VAL A 83 11.65 10.00 -21.46
C VAL A 83 11.75 10.10 -19.95
N VAL A 84 10.65 10.44 -19.28
CA VAL A 84 10.62 10.58 -17.82
C VAL A 84 10.55 9.21 -17.15
N CYS A 85 9.68 8.33 -17.63
CA CYS A 85 9.56 6.96 -17.12
C CYS A 85 10.88 6.18 -17.26
N ASN A 86 11.53 6.26 -18.42
CA ASN A 86 12.82 5.61 -18.67
C ASN A 86 13.94 6.17 -17.78
N SER A 87 13.92 7.47 -17.46
CA SER A 87 14.91 8.05 -16.55
C SER A 87 14.78 7.53 -15.11
N TYR A 88 13.54 7.29 -14.66
CA TYR A 88 13.25 6.78 -13.32
C TYR A 88 13.61 5.29 -13.17
N ILE A 89 13.27 4.47 -14.17
CA ILE A 89 13.53 3.02 -14.16
C ILE A 89 15.04 2.71 -14.20
N ASN A 90 15.83 3.54 -14.89
CA ASN A 90 17.26 3.33 -15.06
C ASN A 90 18.12 3.99 -13.97
N SER A 91 17.50 4.60 -12.95
CA SER A 91 18.19 5.30 -11.85
C SER A 91 18.38 4.41 -10.62
#